data_AF-C9LU71-F1
#
_entry.id   AF-C9LU71-F1
#
_cell.length_a   1.000
_cell.length_b   1.000
_cell.length_c   1.000
_cell.angle_alpha   90.00
_cell.angle_beta   90.00
_cell.angle_gamma   90.00
#
_symmetry.space_group_name_H-M   'P 1'
#
loop_
_entity.id
_entity.type
_entity.pdbx_description
1 polymer ?
#
loop_
_entity_poly.entity_id
_entity_poly.type
_entity_poly.pdbx_seq_one_letter_code
_entity_poly.pdbx_strand_id
1 'polypeptide(L)'
;MIDIMGIIKKITSTYGRGKTMYDALQKEMQGETGARVSSLARSAPYLLTILSAEDANNIALYVMQENQKGRRAESIAKDLEKMLPAHAKNKALLIARTQASIADTALMQARAEKMGLHWYVWRACGGRKGDGKTRDSHRKMSGIVVNWNDPPAPETLFPSTNAEDYGHYHAGCCPLCRCYAETVVDEDLLKYPVKVHIGGKIYKMTKKEFRQVMNKPVIH
;
A
#
# COMPACT_ATOMS: atom_id res chain seq x y z
N MET A 1 -16.79 -33.72 31.67
CA MET A 1 -16.11 -33.27 30.43
C MET A 1 -15.75 -31.80 30.60
N ILE A 2 -14.48 -31.42 30.45
CA ILE A 2 -14.09 -30.01 30.44
C ILE A 2 -14.58 -29.42 29.10
N ASP A 3 -15.34 -28.33 29.14
CA ASP A 3 -15.80 -27.61 27.95
C ASP A 3 -14.63 -26.84 27.32
N ILE A 4 -13.76 -27.58 26.65
CA ILE A 4 -12.58 -27.05 25.96
C ILE A 4 -13.00 -26.03 24.89
N MET A 5 -14.15 -26.24 24.23
CA MET A 5 -14.66 -25.32 23.21
C MET A 5 -15.12 -23.99 23.82
N GLY A 6 -15.84 -24.01 24.94
CA GLY A 6 -16.24 -22.80 25.66
C GLY A 6 -15.06 -22.01 26.18
N ILE A 7 -14.02 -22.70 26.68
CA ILE A 7 -12.77 -22.07 27.14
C ILE A 7 -12.01 -21.45 25.96
N ILE A 8 -11.85 -22.16 24.84
CA ILE A 8 -11.23 -21.62 23.61
C ILE A 8 -12.01 -20.40 23.13
N LYS A 9 -13.34 -20.45 23.10
CA LYS A 9 -14.20 -19.34 22.65
C LYS A 9 -14.03 -18.10 23.53
N LYS A 10 -13.98 -18.31 24.86
CA LYS A 10 -13.77 -17.24 25.85
C LYS A 10 -12.35 -16.68 25.80
N ILE A 11 -11.34 -17.50 25.54
CA ILE A 11 -9.97 -17.03 25.27
C ILE A 11 -9.97 -16.21 23.97
N THR A 12 -10.52 -16.72 22.86
CA THR A 12 -10.56 -15.96 21.60
C THR A 12 -11.34 -14.64 21.69
N SER A 13 -12.39 -14.56 22.51
CA SER A 13 -13.13 -13.31 22.73
C SER A 13 -12.41 -12.30 23.63
N THR A 14 -11.57 -12.78 24.55
CA THR A 14 -10.81 -11.94 25.49
C THR A 14 -9.50 -11.42 24.87
N TYR A 15 -8.97 -12.11 23.85
CA TYR A 15 -7.73 -11.74 23.16
C TYR A 15 -7.94 -10.95 21.85
N GLY A 16 -9.18 -10.75 21.42
CA GLY A 16 -9.53 -9.95 20.24
C GLY A 16 -9.45 -8.45 20.51
N ARG A 17 -8.25 -7.84 20.49
CA ARG A 17 -8.09 -6.38 20.52
C ARG A 17 -8.60 -5.67 19.26
N GLY A 18 -9.32 -6.37 18.37
CA GLY A 18 -9.80 -5.86 17.10
C GLY A 18 -10.70 -4.62 17.24
N LYS A 19 -11.60 -4.62 18.23
CA LYS A 19 -12.42 -3.44 18.53
C LYS A 19 -11.57 -2.25 18.98
N THR A 20 -10.62 -2.47 19.89
CA THR A 20 -9.70 -1.42 20.35
C THR A 20 -8.84 -0.85 19.23
N MET A 21 -8.32 -1.71 18.34
CA MET A 21 -7.55 -1.28 17.17
C MET A 21 -8.40 -0.50 16.19
N TYR A 22 -9.63 -0.95 15.95
CA TYR A 22 -10.60 -0.23 15.13
C TYR A 22 -10.92 1.15 15.71
N ASP A 23 -11.28 1.24 16.99
CA ASP A 23 -11.61 2.50 17.66
C ASP A 23 -10.42 3.49 17.62
N ALA A 24 -9.21 2.98 17.82
CA ALA A 24 -7.99 3.79 17.72
C ALA A 24 -7.73 4.30 16.29
N LEU A 25 -7.90 3.45 15.29
CA LEU A 25 -7.79 3.85 13.88
C LEU A 25 -8.85 4.89 13.52
N GLN A 26 -10.11 4.69 13.93
CA GLN A 26 -11.18 5.65 13.65
C GLN A 26 -10.89 7.01 14.29
N LYS A 27 -10.36 7.04 15.51
CA LYS A 27 -9.94 8.28 16.17
C LYS A 27 -8.79 8.96 15.42
N GLU A 28 -7.80 8.21 14.94
CA GLU A 28 -6.70 8.75 14.15
C GLU A 28 -7.18 9.34 12.81
N MET A 29 -8.13 8.67 12.16
CA MET A 29 -8.73 9.09 10.89
C MET A 29 -9.59 10.36 11.00
N GLN A 30 -9.96 10.79 12.22
CA GLN A 30 -10.66 12.06 12.43
C GLN A 30 -9.73 13.29 12.41
N GLY A 31 -8.41 13.09 12.53
CA GLY A 31 -7.43 14.16 12.56
C GLY A 31 -6.71 14.41 11.23
N GLU A 32 -5.60 15.13 11.31
CA GLU A 32 -4.73 15.46 10.15
C GLU A 32 -4.27 14.22 9.38
N THR A 33 -4.01 13.11 10.09
CA THR A 33 -3.66 11.84 9.46
C THR A 33 -4.76 11.36 8.52
N GLY A 34 -6.03 11.40 8.93
CA GLY A 34 -7.13 10.99 8.06
C GLY A 34 -7.34 11.91 6.86
N ALA A 35 -7.17 13.23 7.05
CA ALA A 35 -7.17 14.18 5.94
C ALA A 35 -6.05 13.86 4.93
N ARG A 36 -4.84 13.56 5.43
CA ARG A 36 -3.71 13.17 4.58
C ARG A 36 -3.95 11.85 3.86
N VAL A 37 -4.48 10.83 4.54
CA VAL A 37 -4.86 9.56 3.91
C VAL A 37 -5.87 9.77 2.80
N SER A 38 -6.92 10.56 3.05
CA SER A 38 -7.95 10.86 2.03
C SER A 38 -7.36 11.59 0.82
N SER A 39 -6.35 12.44 1.03
CA SER A 39 -5.63 13.12 -0.06
C SER A 39 -4.70 12.21 -0.87
N LEU A 40 -4.21 11.13 -0.26
CA LEU A 40 -3.28 10.16 -0.86
C LEU A 40 -4.02 8.98 -1.51
N ALA A 41 -5.12 8.52 -0.92
CA ALA A 41 -5.96 7.43 -1.40
C ALA A 41 -6.86 7.85 -2.58
N ARG A 42 -6.28 8.56 -3.55
CA ARG A 42 -6.96 8.96 -4.77
C ARG A 42 -7.28 7.74 -5.63
N SER A 43 -8.25 7.93 -6.54
CA SER A 43 -8.54 6.95 -7.56
C SER A 43 -7.28 6.57 -8.34
N ALA A 44 -7.13 5.26 -8.59
CA ALA A 44 -6.03 4.77 -9.39
C ALA A 44 -6.19 5.27 -10.83
N PRO A 45 -5.10 5.60 -11.55
CA PRO A 45 -5.20 6.15 -12.91
C PRO A 45 -6.08 5.31 -13.86
N TYR A 46 -6.03 3.99 -13.78
CA TYR A 46 -6.88 3.12 -14.62
C TYR A 46 -8.38 3.30 -14.34
N LEU A 47 -8.79 3.70 -13.13
CA LEU A 47 -10.20 3.90 -12.79
C LEU A 47 -10.78 5.09 -13.56
N LEU A 48 -9.96 6.11 -13.81
CA LEU A 48 -10.32 7.29 -14.62
C LEU A 48 -10.54 6.96 -16.10
N THR A 49 -10.08 5.79 -16.57
CA THR A 49 -10.38 5.30 -17.93
C THR A 49 -11.77 4.67 -18.04
N ILE A 50 -12.44 4.43 -16.91
CA ILE A 50 -13.71 3.67 -16.82
C ILE A 50 -14.84 4.52 -16.24
N LEU A 51 -14.51 5.44 -15.34
CA LEU A 51 -15.44 6.29 -14.58
C LEU A 51 -15.07 7.77 -14.74
N SER A 52 -16.04 8.65 -14.47
CA SER A 52 -15.75 10.08 -14.29
C SER A 52 -14.76 10.27 -13.12
N ALA A 53 -14.03 11.38 -13.10
CA ALA A 53 -13.10 11.67 -12.00
C ALA A 53 -13.81 11.75 -10.64
N GLU A 54 -15.03 12.30 -10.63
CA GLU A 54 -15.87 12.36 -9.44
C GLU A 54 -16.26 10.97 -8.94
N ASP A 55 -16.82 10.13 -9.82
CA ASP A 55 -17.21 8.77 -9.46
C ASP A 55 -16.01 7.94 -9.02
N ALA A 56 -14.89 8.05 -9.71
CA ALA A 56 -13.66 7.35 -9.38
C ALA A 56 -13.18 7.70 -7.97
N ASN A 57 -13.20 8.99 -7.60
CA ASN A 57 -12.81 9.45 -6.28
C ASN A 57 -13.82 9.04 -5.20
N ASN A 58 -15.13 9.10 -5.48
CA ASN A 58 -16.16 8.63 -4.57
C ASN A 58 -16.03 7.13 -4.27
N ILE A 59 -15.75 6.33 -5.30
CA ILE A 59 -15.49 4.89 -5.15
C ILE A 59 -14.19 4.64 -4.36
N ALA A 60 -13.11 5.37 -4.64
CA ALA A 60 -11.85 5.24 -3.90
C ALA A 60 -12.05 5.55 -2.41
N LEU A 61 -12.76 6.63 -2.09
CA LEU A 61 -13.08 7.03 -0.72
C LEU A 61 -13.95 5.98 -0.01
N TYR A 62 -14.97 5.46 -0.70
CA TYR A 62 -15.81 4.39 -0.18
C TYR A 62 -14.99 3.15 0.15
N VAL A 63 -14.16 2.66 -0.78
CA VAL A 63 -13.31 1.48 -0.54
C VAL A 63 -12.34 1.73 0.61
N MET A 64 -11.73 2.92 0.71
CA MET A 64 -10.85 3.28 1.82
C MET A 64 -11.56 3.16 3.17
N GLN A 65 -12.75 3.74 3.29
CA GLN A 65 -13.55 3.69 4.53
C GLN A 65 -13.95 2.26 4.90
N GLU A 66 -14.40 1.46 3.93
CA GLU A 66 -14.80 0.08 4.17
C GLU A 66 -13.61 -0.85 4.48
N ASN A 67 -12.45 -0.60 3.87
CA ASN A 67 -11.20 -1.29 4.18
C ASN A 67 -10.75 -0.99 5.62
N GLN A 68 -10.85 0.25 6.06
CA GLN A 68 -10.55 0.66 7.45
C GLN A 68 -11.51 0.07 8.49
N LYS A 69 -12.72 -0.33 8.08
CA LYS A 69 -13.64 -1.14 8.90
C LYS A 69 -13.25 -2.63 8.95
N GLY A 70 -12.16 -3.02 8.31
CA GLY A 70 -11.67 -4.40 8.26
C GLY A 70 -12.49 -5.30 7.32
N ARG A 71 -13.29 -4.72 6.41
CA ARG A 71 -14.05 -5.51 5.43
C ARG A 71 -13.12 -6.08 4.37
N ARG A 72 -13.34 -7.33 4.00
CA ARG A 72 -12.60 -7.97 2.90
C ARG A 72 -12.97 -7.37 1.55
N ALA A 73 -12.01 -7.30 0.64
CA ALA A 73 -12.20 -6.77 -0.71
C ALA A 73 -13.34 -7.47 -1.48
N GLU A 74 -13.55 -8.77 -1.28
CA GLU A 74 -14.67 -9.50 -1.89
C GLU A 74 -16.03 -9.02 -1.39
N SER A 75 -16.13 -8.62 -0.12
CA SER A 75 -17.36 -8.07 0.44
C SER A 75 -17.60 -6.67 -0.08
N ILE A 76 -16.55 -5.84 -0.16
CA ILE A 76 -16.62 -4.49 -0.73
C ILE A 76 -17.03 -4.56 -2.21
N ALA A 77 -16.48 -5.51 -2.98
CA ALA A 77 -16.81 -5.70 -4.38
C ALA A 77 -18.31 -5.92 -4.64
N LYS A 78 -19.01 -6.64 -3.74
CA LYS A 78 -20.48 -6.84 -3.85
C LYS A 78 -21.28 -5.54 -3.70
N ASP A 79 -20.75 -4.58 -2.95
CA ASP A 79 -21.37 -3.25 -2.87
C ASP A 79 -21.05 -2.44 -4.13
N LEU A 80 -19.80 -2.52 -4.60
CA LEU A 80 -19.38 -1.88 -5.85
C LEU A 80 -20.18 -2.37 -7.07
N GLU A 81 -20.57 -3.64 -7.14
CA GLU A 81 -21.45 -4.15 -8.21
C GLU A 81 -22.80 -3.43 -8.31
N LYS A 82 -23.28 -2.86 -7.19
CA LYS A 82 -24.52 -2.08 -7.12
C LYS A 82 -24.29 -0.60 -7.44
N MET A 83 -23.12 -0.08 -7.08
CA MET A 83 -22.75 1.34 -7.24
C MET A 83 -22.18 1.65 -8.63
N LEU A 84 -21.48 0.70 -9.24
CA LEU A 84 -20.78 0.90 -10.51
C LEU A 84 -21.75 0.87 -11.71
N PRO A 85 -21.47 1.66 -12.77
CA PRO A 85 -22.21 1.59 -14.01
C PRO A 85 -22.05 0.20 -14.67
N ALA A 86 -23.02 -0.18 -15.51
CA ALA A 86 -23.13 -1.54 -16.06
C ALA A 86 -21.83 -2.03 -16.72
N HIS A 87 -21.12 -1.18 -17.46
CA HIS A 87 -19.87 -1.53 -18.15
C HIS A 87 -18.67 -1.75 -17.22
N ALA A 88 -18.77 -1.36 -15.94
CA ALA A 88 -17.70 -1.44 -14.96
C ALA A 88 -17.94 -2.52 -13.88
N LYS A 89 -19.15 -3.11 -13.80
CA LYS A 89 -19.51 -4.08 -12.74
C LYS A 89 -18.60 -5.30 -12.72
N ASN A 90 -18.20 -5.81 -13.88
CA ASN A 90 -17.27 -6.94 -13.99
C ASN A 90 -15.87 -6.65 -13.41
N LYS A 91 -15.52 -5.37 -13.19
CA LYS A 91 -14.25 -4.94 -12.59
C LYS A 91 -14.36 -4.67 -11.09
N ALA A 92 -15.52 -4.84 -10.46
CA ALA A 92 -15.76 -4.52 -9.05
C ALA A 92 -14.70 -5.12 -8.11
N LEU A 93 -14.34 -6.41 -8.28
CA LEU A 93 -13.33 -7.06 -7.46
C LEU A 93 -11.92 -6.50 -7.68
N LEU A 94 -11.58 -6.16 -8.92
CA LEU A 94 -10.30 -5.53 -9.26
C LEU A 94 -10.21 -4.15 -8.61
N ILE A 95 -11.29 -3.38 -8.67
CA ILE A 95 -11.40 -2.03 -8.07
C ILE A 95 -11.26 -2.12 -6.55
N ALA A 96 -12.04 -2.98 -5.91
CA ALA A 96 -11.99 -3.17 -4.46
C ALA A 96 -10.59 -3.54 -3.97
N ARG A 97 -9.93 -4.52 -4.61
CA ARG A 97 -8.58 -4.95 -4.21
C ARG A 97 -7.53 -3.86 -4.42
N THR A 98 -7.60 -3.16 -5.55
CA THR A 98 -6.60 -2.13 -5.88
C THR A 98 -6.75 -0.93 -4.96
N GLN A 99 -7.97 -0.44 -4.77
CA GLN A 99 -8.24 0.72 -3.90
C GLN A 99 -7.98 0.40 -2.42
N ALA A 100 -8.25 -0.83 -1.96
CA ALA A 100 -7.89 -1.26 -0.61
C ALA A 100 -6.36 -1.21 -0.39
N SER A 101 -5.58 -1.76 -1.33
CA SER A 101 -4.11 -1.72 -1.22
C SER A 101 -3.55 -0.30 -1.30
N ILE A 102 -4.15 0.58 -2.11
CA ILE A 102 -3.81 2.01 -2.14
C ILE A 102 -4.11 2.68 -0.79
N ALA A 103 -5.26 2.40 -0.20
CA ALA A 103 -5.66 2.94 1.10
C ALA A 103 -4.69 2.51 2.23
N ASP A 104 -4.23 1.26 2.22
CA ASP A 104 -3.25 0.76 3.17
C ASP A 104 -1.89 1.49 3.02
N THR A 105 -1.42 1.66 1.79
CA THR A 105 -0.19 2.42 1.51
C THR A 105 -0.33 3.88 1.89
N ALA A 106 -1.48 4.50 1.60
CA ALA A 106 -1.78 5.88 1.99
C ALA A 106 -1.75 6.08 3.51
N LEU A 107 -2.32 5.14 4.28
CA LEU A 107 -2.24 5.16 5.74
C LEU A 107 -0.80 5.02 6.25
N MET A 108 -0.02 4.13 5.65
CA MET A 108 1.39 3.94 6.00
C MET A 108 2.20 5.22 5.72
N GLN A 109 2.03 5.82 4.54
CA GLN A 109 2.70 7.05 4.15
C GLN A 109 2.30 8.22 5.07
N ALA A 110 1.02 8.42 5.33
CA ALA A 110 0.55 9.51 6.19
C ALA A 110 1.13 9.42 7.62
N ARG A 111 1.24 8.21 8.17
CA ARG A 111 1.89 7.98 9.46
C ARG A 111 3.40 8.21 9.40
N ALA A 112 4.06 7.74 8.36
CA ALA A 112 5.50 7.93 8.16
C ALA A 112 5.85 9.42 8.05
N GLU A 113 5.13 10.17 7.21
CA GLU A 113 5.30 11.62 7.04
C GLU A 113 5.10 12.37 8.37
N LYS A 114 4.07 12.02 9.15
CA LYS A 114 3.82 12.59 10.48
C LYS A 114 4.98 12.37 11.46
N MET A 115 5.74 11.30 11.28
CA MET A 115 6.91 10.96 12.10
C MET A 115 8.24 11.45 11.49
N GLY A 116 8.21 12.17 10.35
CA GLY A 116 9.43 12.59 9.64
C GLY A 116 10.19 11.42 8.99
N LEU A 117 9.50 10.30 8.72
CA LEU A 117 10.09 9.10 8.11
C LEU A 117 9.86 9.14 6.60
N HIS A 118 10.93 9.40 5.85
CA HIS A 118 10.84 9.66 4.41
C HIS A 118 11.09 8.43 3.53
N TRP A 119 11.50 7.30 4.11
CA TRP A 119 11.99 6.14 3.36
C TRP A 119 11.26 4.86 3.77
N TYR A 120 11.07 3.95 2.81
CA TYR A 120 10.53 2.62 3.06
C TYR A 120 11.26 1.56 2.22
N VAL A 121 11.23 0.31 2.66
CA VAL A 121 11.67 -0.83 1.87
C VAL A 121 10.48 -1.38 1.08
N TRP A 122 10.61 -1.49 -0.24
CA TRP A 122 9.61 -2.16 -1.07
C TRP A 122 9.57 -3.65 -0.75
N ARG A 123 8.42 -4.18 -0.31
CA ARG A 123 8.25 -5.61 -0.02
C ARG A 123 7.27 -6.22 -1.00
N ALA A 124 7.75 -7.18 -1.77
CA ALA A 124 6.92 -7.93 -2.70
C ALA A 124 6.31 -9.16 -2.01
N CYS A 125 5.07 -9.49 -2.35
CA CYS A 125 4.46 -10.73 -1.86
C CYS A 125 5.24 -11.95 -2.37
N GLY A 126 5.66 -12.85 -1.47
CA GLY A 126 6.60 -13.95 -1.77
C GLY A 126 8.07 -13.52 -1.91
N GLY A 127 8.39 -12.24 -1.64
CA GLY A 127 9.73 -11.68 -1.76
C GLY A 127 10.30 -11.77 -3.17
N ARG A 128 11.64 -11.85 -3.27
CA ARG A 128 12.34 -11.90 -4.56
C ARG A 128 12.08 -13.19 -5.35
N LYS A 129 11.79 -14.30 -4.64
CA LYS A 129 11.40 -15.57 -5.27
C LYS A 129 9.98 -15.50 -5.84
N GLY A 130 9.13 -14.66 -5.25
CA GLY A 130 7.73 -14.53 -5.61
C GLY A 130 6.88 -15.67 -5.08
N ASP A 131 5.58 -15.54 -5.31
CA ASP A 131 4.55 -16.50 -4.91
C ASP A 131 3.76 -17.04 -6.13
N GLY A 132 4.34 -16.91 -7.33
CA GLY A 132 3.71 -17.29 -8.60
C GLY A 132 2.71 -16.25 -9.16
N LYS A 133 2.30 -15.25 -8.38
CA LYS A 133 1.34 -14.21 -8.81
C LYS A 133 1.94 -12.79 -8.82
N THR A 134 2.98 -12.56 -8.02
CA THR A 134 3.70 -11.27 -8.02
C THR A 134 4.48 -11.07 -9.33
N ARG A 135 4.27 -9.92 -9.98
CA ARG A 135 4.95 -9.50 -11.21
C ARG A 135 6.47 -9.51 -11.07
N ASP A 136 7.19 -9.76 -12.17
CA ASP A 136 8.65 -9.85 -12.14
C ASP A 136 9.33 -8.54 -11.73
N SER A 137 8.90 -7.40 -12.29
CA SER A 137 9.35 -6.05 -11.89
C SER A 137 9.21 -5.84 -10.37
N HIS A 138 8.08 -6.26 -9.80
CA HIS A 138 7.79 -6.13 -8.37
C HIS A 138 8.66 -7.03 -7.50
N ARG A 139 8.92 -8.27 -7.92
CA ARG A 139 9.86 -9.16 -7.23
C ARG A 139 11.28 -8.59 -7.23
N LYS A 140 11.69 -7.96 -8.34
CA LYS A 140 12.99 -7.29 -8.48
C LYS A 140 13.10 -6.02 -7.64
N MET A 141 11.98 -5.33 -7.41
CA MET A 141 11.88 -4.22 -6.46
C MET A 141 12.01 -4.67 -4.98
N SER A 142 11.74 -5.93 -4.66
CA SER A 142 11.77 -6.40 -3.27
C SER A 142 13.13 -6.16 -2.60
N GLY A 143 13.13 -5.41 -1.49
CA GLY A 143 14.33 -5.04 -0.74
C GLY A 143 15.00 -3.74 -1.19
N ILE A 144 14.45 -3.05 -2.19
CA ILE A 144 14.92 -1.71 -2.59
C ILE A 144 14.30 -0.66 -1.67
N VAL A 145 15.13 0.23 -1.17
CA VAL A 145 14.73 1.40 -0.38
C VAL A 145 14.26 2.51 -1.32
N VAL A 146 13.11 3.08 -1.02
CA VAL A 146 12.40 4.07 -1.82
C VAL A 146 12.03 5.26 -0.94
N ASN A 147 12.14 6.48 -1.50
CA ASN A 147 11.66 7.69 -0.84
C ASN A 147 10.18 7.91 -1.15
N TRP A 148 9.39 8.36 -0.18
CA TRP A 148 7.98 8.73 -0.40
C TRP A 148 7.77 9.84 -1.44
N ASN A 149 8.77 10.72 -1.62
CA ASN A 149 8.73 11.81 -2.59
C ASN A 149 9.32 11.45 -3.98
N ASP A 150 9.87 10.24 -4.13
CA ASP A 150 10.47 9.76 -5.39
C ASP A 150 9.98 8.34 -5.71
N PRO A 151 8.68 8.18 -6.06
CA PRO A 151 8.12 6.89 -6.41
C PRO A 151 8.82 6.30 -7.65
N PRO A 152 9.20 5.02 -7.63
CA PRO A 152 9.81 4.35 -8.77
C PRO A 152 8.77 4.05 -9.85
N ALA A 153 9.26 3.76 -11.06
CA ALA A 153 8.50 3.07 -12.11
C ALA A 153 9.08 1.65 -12.27
N PRO A 154 8.53 0.62 -11.58
CA PRO A 154 9.12 -0.73 -11.56
C PRO A 154 9.28 -1.36 -12.95
N GLU A 155 8.32 -1.14 -13.84
CA GLU A 155 8.34 -1.68 -15.20
C GLU A 155 9.38 -0.99 -16.09
N THR A 156 9.66 0.30 -15.88
CA THR A 156 10.78 0.99 -16.53
C THR A 156 12.14 0.55 -15.98
N LEU A 157 12.24 0.36 -14.65
CA LEU A 157 13.47 -0.08 -13.99
C LEU A 157 13.85 -1.52 -14.37
N PHE A 158 12.85 -2.36 -14.63
CA PHE A 158 13.00 -3.78 -14.93
C PHE A 158 12.10 -4.17 -16.11
N PRO A 159 12.44 -3.74 -17.34
CA PRO A 159 11.61 -3.98 -18.50
C PRO A 159 11.46 -5.47 -18.80
N SER A 160 10.28 -5.83 -19.28
CA SER A 160 9.93 -7.16 -19.77
C SER A 160 9.01 -7.02 -20.97
N THR A 161 9.10 -7.94 -21.92
CA THR A 161 8.40 -7.88 -23.22
C THR A 161 6.88 -7.81 -23.11
N ASN A 162 6.30 -8.23 -21.99
CA ASN A 162 4.86 -8.27 -21.75
C ASN A 162 4.43 -7.44 -20.52
N ALA A 163 5.28 -6.54 -20.03
CA ALA A 163 4.94 -5.69 -18.90
C ALA A 163 4.19 -4.45 -19.38
N GLU A 164 2.98 -4.25 -18.84
CA GLU A 164 2.27 -2.97 -18.97
C GLU A 164 2.94 -1.93 -18.06
N ASP A 165 3.32 -0.79 -18.62
CA ASP A 165 3.90 0.32 -17.86
C ASP A 165 2.79 1.11 -17.16
N TYR A 166 2.80 1.08 -15.83
CA TYR A 166 1.84 1.84 -14.99
C TYR A 166 2.42 3.17 -14.48
N GLY A 167 3.61 3.57 -14.94
CA GLY A 167 4.28 4.79 -14.53
C GLY A 167 4.84 4.73 -13.10
N HIS A 168 4.84 5.88 -12.43
CA HIS A 168 5.42 6.03 -11.09
C HIS A 168 4.40 5.74 -10.00
N TYR A 169 4.69 4.78 -9.12
CA TYR A 169 3.79 4.42 -8.01
C TYR A 169 4.52 3.74 -6.84
N HIS A 170 3.94 3.83 -5.65
CA HIS A 170 4.44 3.15 -4.46
C HIS A 170 4.04 1.67 -4.39
N ALA A 171 4.68 0.92 -3.50
CA ALA A 171 4.33 -0.48 -3.25
C ALA A 171 2.83 -0.56 -2.88
N GLY A 172 2.09 -1.44 -3.55
CA GLY A 172 0.64 -1.59 -3.34
C GLY A 172 -0.25 -0.69 -4.20
N CYS A 173 0.31 0.27 -4.95
CA CYS A 173 -0.48 1.30 -5.64
C CYS A 173 -0.76 1.05 -7.13
N CYS A 174 -0.51 -0.16 -7.66
CA CYS A 174 -0.88 -0.52 -9.03
C CYS A 174 -1.96 -1.62 -9.07
N PRO A 175 -2.62 -1.86 -10.22
CA PRO A 175 -3.71 -2.83 -10.33
C PRO A 175 -3.34 -4.22 -9.77
N LEU A 176 -4.17 -4.74 -8.86
CA LEU A 176 -3.99 -6.06 -8.22
C LEU A 176 -2.63 -6.25 -7.51
N CYS A 177 -1.94 -5.16 -7.19
CA CYS A 177 -0.69 -5.23 -6.44
C CYS A 177 -0.93 -5.77 -5.03
N ARG A 178 0.03 -6.57 -4.54
CA ARG A 178 0.04 -7.12 -3.17
C ARG A 178 1.36 -6.81 -2.47
N CYS A 179 2.13 -5.88 -3.02
CA CYS A 179 3.34 -5.37 -2.40
C CYS A 179 2.95 -4.36 -1.30
N TYR A 180 3.81 -4.18 -0.31
CA TYR A 180 3.61 -3.21 0.75
C TYR A 180 4.88 -2.42 1.03
N ALA A 181 4.71 -1.23 1.58
CA ALA A 181 5.79 -0.38 2.03
C ALA A 181 6.12 -0.70 3.50
N GLU A 182 7.35 -1.16 3.76
CA GLU A 182 7.86 -1.31 5.12
C GLU A 182 8.67 -0.06 5.49
N THR A 183 8.06 0.87 6.22
CA THR A 183 8.68 2.14 6.62
C THR A 183 9.99 1.90 7.37
N VAL A 184 11.04 2.63 6.98
CA VAL A 184 12.32 2.62 7.69
C VAL A 184 12.18 3.54 8.90
N VAL A 185 12.06 2.93 10.09
CA VAL A 185 12.02 3.65 11.37
C VAL A 185 13.41 3.90 11.96
N ASP A 186 14.37 3.08 11.56
CA ASP A 186 15.78 3.15 11.97
C ASP A 186 16.62 2.57 10.83
N GLU A 187 17.58 3.36 10.33
CA GLU A 187 18.44 2.90 9.23
C GLU A 187 19.39 1.77 9.64
N ASP A 188 19.65 1.60 10.94
CA ASP A 188 20.53 0.56 11.45
C ASP A 188 19.93 -0.85 11.30
N LEU A 189 18.62 -0.94 11.10
CA LEU A 189 17.90 -2.19 10.81
C LEU A 189 18.06 -2.65 9.35
N LEU A 190 18.61 -1.81 8.47
CA LEU A 190 18.84 -2.16 7.07
C LEU A 190 20.04 -3.09 6.90
N LYS A 191 19.90 -4.07 6.00
CA LYS A 191 21.00 -4.96 5.63
C LYS A 191 21.86 -4.33 4.54
N TYR A 192 22.98 -3.75 4.94
CA TYR A 192 23.95 -3.14 4.03
C TYR A 192 24.84 -4.17 3.34
N PRO A 193 25.36 -3.87 2.14
CA PRO A 193 25.02 -2.70 1.31
C PRO A 193 23.58 -2.77 0.77
N VAL A 194 22.87 -1.65 0.85
CA VAL A 194 21.45 -1.55 0.51
C VAL A 194 21.27 -1.06 -0.91
N LYS A 195 20.18 -1.45 -1.58
CA LYS A 195 19.79 -0.89 -2.88
C LYS A 195 18.81 0.25 -2.65
N VAL A 196 19.05 1.41 -3.25
CA VAL A 196 18.26 2.62 -3.08
C VAL A 196 17.82 3.13 -4.45
N HIS A 197 16.53 3.40 -4.59
CA HIS A 197 15.98 4.10 -5.74
C HIS A 197 16.17 5.61 -5.60
N ILE A 198 16.76 6.24 -6.62
CA ILE A 198 16.87 7.70 -6.73
C ILE A 198 16.73 8.09 -8.22
N GLY A 199 15.73 8.90 -8.54
CA GLY A 199 15.56 9.52 -9.86
C GLY A 199 15.48 8.51 -11.00
N GLY A 200 14.73 7.42 -10.83
CA GLY A 200 14.57 6.38 -11.85
C GLY A 200 15.76 5.44 -12.00
N LYS A 201 16.71 5.43 -11.05
CA LYS A 201 17.87 4.52 -11.05
C LYS A 201 18.04 3.86 -9.70
N ILE A 202 18.70 2.71 -9.68
CA ILE A 202 18.99 1.95 -8.46
C ILE A 202 20.49 1.96 -8.19
N TYR A 203 20.86 2.44 -7.00
CA TYR A 203 22.24 2.51 -6.53
C TYR A 203 22.44 1.53 -5.38
N LYS A 204 23.62 0.91 -5.32
CA LYS A 204 24.03 0.10 -4.17
C LYS A 204 24.86 0.98 -3.25
N MET A 205 24.39 1.19 -2.03
CA MET A 205 24.97 2.14 -1.08
C MET A 205 25.42 1.43 0.21
N THR A 206 26.57 1.85 0.71
CA THR A 206 27.01 1.61 2.09
C THR A 206 26.16 2.42 3.07
N LYS A 207 26.27 2.10 4.37
CA LYS A 207 25.60 2.84 5.43
C LYS A 207 25.95 4.32 5.43
N LYS A 208 27.23 4.64 5.21
CA LYS A 208 27.73 6.02 5.14
C LYS A 208 27.10 6.80 3.98
N GLU A 209 27.07 6.22 2.78
CA GLU A 209 26.48 6.85 1.59
C GLU A 209 24.97 7.04 1.76
N PHE A 210 24.26 6.04 2.29
CA PHE A 210 22.83 6.15 2.51
C PHE A 210 22.47 7.25 3.52
N ARG A 211 23.22 7.38 4.63
CA ARG A 211 23.04 8.48 5.58
C ARG A 211 23.23 9.86 4.94
N GLN A 212 24.17 9.99 4.01
CA GLN A 212 24.35 11.24 3.27
C GLN A 212 23.14 11.57 2.38
N VAL A 213 22.46 10.56 1.84
CA VAL A 213 21.25 10.76 1.05
C VAL A 213 20.06 11.10 1.94
N MET A 214 19.88 10.42 3.08
CA MET A 214 18.80 10.70 4.03
C MET A 214 18.85 12.12 4.59
N ASN A 215 20.06 12.65 4.80
CA ASN A 215 20.27 13.96 5.41
C ASN A 215 20.21 15.13 4.41
N LYS A 216 20.05 14.86 3.11
CA LYS A 216 19.84 15.93 2.14
C LYS A 216 18.40 16.43 2.25
N PRO A 217 18.17 17.75 2.35
CA PRO A 217 16.82 18.29 2.29
C PRO A 217 16.20 17.89 0.95
N VAL A 218 14.97 17.35 1.02
CA VAL A 218 14.16 17.16 -0.18
C VAL A 218 13.80 18.57 -0.65
N ILE A 219 14.37 19.01 -1.76
CA ILE A 219 14.02 20.28 -2.38
C ILE A 219 12.57 20.12 -2.87
N HIS A 220 11.65 20.89 -2.29
CA HIS A 220 10.26 21.00 -2.71
C HIS A 220 10.12 21.84 -3.97
#